data_AF-D0LJX9-F1
#
_entry.id   AF-D0LJX9-F1
#
_cell.length_a   1.000
_cell.length_b   1.000
_cell.length_c   1.000
_cell.angle_alpha   90.00
_cell.angle_beta   90.00
_cell.angle_gamma   90.00
#
_symmetry.space_group_name_H-M   'P 1'
#
loop_
_entity.id
_entity.type
_entity.pdbx_description
1 polymer ?
#
loop_
_entity_poly.entity_id
_entity_poly.type
_entity_poly.pdbx_seq_one_letter_code
_entity_poly.pdbx_strand_id
1 'polypeptide(L)'
;MRVDGAGYRILDIAGEGPPLVGVVERRDDGLWLRGEDGARYRLRGPLAKPRIAGPGYKVWVLGRAQPAQTQGAGAELWAQRLGVLAPPWARAESAQAERKTSLEISDGAPTRTGGPQ
;
A
#
# COMPACT_ATOMS: atom_id res chain seq x y z
N MET A 1 -17.79 3.03 18.28
CA MET A 1 -16.49 3.06 17.58
C MET A 1 -16.54 2.00 16.49
N ARG A 2 -16.84 2.40 15.26
CA ARG A 2 -16.84 1.51 14.08
C ARG A 2 -15.45 1.57 13.46
N VAL A 3 -14.86 0.41 13.22
CA VAL A 3 -13.64 0.26 12.45
C VAL A 3 -14.08 -0.11 11.04
N ASP A 4 -14.30 0.90 10.21
CA ASP A 4 -14.46 0.70 8.77
C ASP A 4 -13.05 0.49 8.17
N GLY A 5 -12.89 -0.60 7.38
CA GLY A 5 -11.69 -1.04 6.65
C GLY A 5 -10.38 -0.27 6.89
N ALA A 6 -9.46 -0.88 7.64
CA ALA A 6 -8.24 -0.26 8.16
C ALA A 6 -7.30 0.35 7.09
N GLY A 7 -7.51 1.63 6.78
CA GLY A 7 -6.52 2.50 6.17
C GLY A 7 -5.62 3.11 7.24
N TYR A 8 -4.31 3.16 7.00
CA TYR A 8 -3.37 3.89 7.87
C TYR A 8 -3.26 5.33 7.40
N ARG A 9 -3.53 6.30 8.28
CA ARG A 9 -3.24 7.71 8.03
C ARG A 9 -1.91 8.07 8.69
N ILE A 10 -0.95 8.53 7.91
CA ILE A 10 0.32 9.03 8.43
C ILE A 10 0.21 10.54 8.58
N LEU A 11 0.37 11.04 9.80
CA LEU A 11 0.26 12.45 10.12
C LEU A 11 1.61 13.13 9.96
N ASP A 12 1.60 14.31 9.32
CA ASP A 12 2.76 15.18 9.26
C ASP A 12 2.87 16.00 10.55
N ILE A 13 3.52 15.43 11.56
CA ILE A 13 3.78 16.10 12.84
C ILE A 13 4.98 17.05 12.74
N ALA A 14 5.87 16.81 11.78
CA ALA A 14 7.12 17.56 11.62
C ALA A 14 6.97 18.81 10.72
N GLY A 15 5.83 18.98 10.04
CA GLY A 15 5.60 20.07 9.09
C GLY A 15 6.38 19.89 7.78
N GLU A 16 6.76 18.66 7.42
CA GLU A 16 7.50 18.34 6.21
C GLU A 16 6.58 18.11 4.98
N GLY A 17 5.27 18.16 5.19
CA GLY A 17 4.21 17.81 4.23
C GLY A 17 3.65 16.41 4.47
N PRO A 18 2.40 16.14 4.04
CA PRO A 18 1.81 14.82 4.16
C PRO A 18 2.59 13.80 3.30
N PRO A 19 2.97 12.64 3.86
CA PRO A 19 3.66 11.62 3.09
C PRO A 19 2.71 10.96 2.10
N LEU A 20 3.25 10.60 0.94
CA LEU A 20 2.52 9.84 -0.08
C LEU A 20 2.59 8.36 0.27
N VAL A 21 1.43 7.72 0.34
CA VAL A 21 1.31 6.28 0.55
C VAL A 21 0.99 5.62 -0.79
N GLY A 22 1.70 4.53 -1.10
CA GLY A 22 1.51 3.86 -2.37
C GLY A 22 2.26 2.55 -2.49
N VAL A 23 2.16 1.95 -3.67
CA VAL A 23 2.89 0.73 -4.03
C VAL A 23 4.02 1.08 -4.98
N VAL A 24 5.20 0.52 -4.73
CA VAL A 24 6.34 0.64 -5.64
C VAL A 24 6.08 -0.22 -6.87
N GLU A 25 6.15 0.40 -8.05
CA GLU A 25 6.07 -0.27 -9.34
C GLU A 25 7.38 -0.10 -10.09
N ARG A 26 7.73 -1.08 -10.94
CA ARG A 26 8.77 -0.89 -11.95
C ARG A 26 8.10 -0.58 -13.28
N ARG A 27 8.54 0.49 -13.92
CA ARG A 27 8.14 0.85 -15.29
C ARG A 27 9.37 1.33 -16.04
N ASP A 28 9.53 0.80 -17.24
CA ASP A 28 10.71 1.02 -18.07
C ASP A 28 12.00 0.75 -17.27
N ASP A 29 12.89 1.73 -17.20
CA ASP A 29 14.16 1.68 -16.49
C ASP A 29 14.07 2.17 -15.03
N GLY A 30 12.90 2.61 -14.56
CA GLY A 30 12.73 3.32 -13.29
C GLY A 30 11.78 2.68 -12.27
N LEU A 31 11.89 3.15 -11.03
CA LEU A 31 10.91 2.88 -9.98
C LEU A 31 9.90 4.03 -9.88
N TRP A 32 8.67 3.65 -9.61
CA TRP A 32 7.53 4.55 -9.54
C TRP A 32 6.74 4.27 -8.26
N LEU A 33 6.17 5.30 -7.66
CA LEU A 33 5.17 5.18 -6.62
C LEU A 33 3.80 5.33 -7.26
N ARG A 34 2.97 4.30 -7.19
CA ARG A 34 1.55 4.40 -7.49
C ARG A 34 0.80 4.73 -6.20
N GLY A 35 0.33 5.98 -6.10
CA GLY A 35 -0.50 6.45 -5.00
C GLY A 35 -1.83 5.69 -4.89
N GLU A 36 -2.46 5.76 -3.73
CA GLU A 36 -3.79 5.15 -3.51
C GLU A 36 -4.89 5.81 -4.36
N ASP A 37 -4.68 7.06 -4.77
CA ASP A 37 -5.52 7.82 -5.71
C ASP A 37 -5.27 7.45 -7.19
N GLY A 38 -4.33 6.55 -7.47
CA GLY A 38 -3.94 6.15 -8.81
C GLY A 38 -2.93 7.10 -9.49
N ALA A 39 -2.56 8.21 -8.84
CA ALA A 39 -1.49 9.07 -9.31
C ALA A 39 -0.17 8.31 -9.32
N ARG A 40 0.70 8.63 -10.28
CA ARG A 40 1.99 7.96 -10.45
C ARG A 40 3.13 8.96 -10.40
N TYR A 41 4.08 8.66 -9.54
CA TYR A 41 5.25 9.50 -9.33
C TYR A 41 6.52 8.72 -9.63
N ARG A 42 7.37 9.23 -10.53
CA ARG A 42 8.67 8.63 -10.76
C ARG A 42 9.55 8.91 -9.55
N LEU A 43 10.07 7.88 -8.90
CA LEU A 43 10.94 8.04 -7.75
C LEU A 43 12.32 8.49 -8.21
N ARG A 44 12.79 9.61 -7.64
CA ARG A 44 14.11 10.20 -7.88
C ARG A 44 14.87 10.37 -6.57
N GLY A 45 16.17 10.64 -6.69
CA GLY A 45 17.09 10.79 -5.56
C GLY A 45 17.65 9.47 -5.02
N PRO A 46 18.29 9.50 -3.84
CA PRO A 46 18.97 8.34 -3.26
C PRO A 46 18.07 7.12 -3.04
N LEU A 47 16.76 7.35 -2.87
CA LEU A 47 15.76 6.31 -2.64
C LEU A 47 15.07 5.82 -3.92
N ALA A 48 15.52 6.24 -5.11
CA ALA A 48 15.05 5.73 -6.40
C ALA A 48 15.53 4.31 -6.71
N LYS A 49 16.50 3.78 -5.95
CA LYS A 49 16.97 2.39 -5.99
C LYS A 49 17.10 1.83 -4.58
N PRO A 50 16.01 1.80 -3.79
CA PRO A 50 16.13 1.43 -2.40
C PRO A 50 16.42 -0.07 -2.30
N ARG A 51 17.53 -0.43 -1.63
CA ARG A 51 17.85 -1.83 -1.29
C ARG A 51 16.76 -2.48 -0.40
N ILE A 52 15.90 -1.66 0.18
CA ILE A 52 14.98 -2.00 1.27
C ILE A 52 13.53 -2.22 0.77
N ALA A 53 13.14 -1.66 -0.38
CA ALA A 53 11.76 -1.70 -0.87
C ALA A 53 11.68 -1.80 -2.40
N GLY A 54 11.60 -3.02 -2.92
CA GLY A 54 11.48 -3.27 -4.35
C GLY A 54 10.04 -3.12 -4.89
N PRO A 55 9.81 -3.47 -6.16
CA PRO A 55 8.48 -3.54 -6.74
C PRO A 55 7.53 -4.41 -5.91
N GLY A 56 6.27 -3.97 -5.78
CA GLY A 56 5.20 -4.64 -5.03
C GLY A 56 5.12 -4.26 -3.55
N TYR A 57 6.13 -3.58 -2.99
CA TYR A 57 6.09 -3.12 -1.61
C TYR A 57 5.11 -1.96 -1.44
N LYS A 58 4.30 -1.99 -0.38
CA LYS A 58 3.55 -0.82 0.09
C LYS A 58 4.46 0.03 0.95
N VAL A 59 4.61 1.30 0.63
CA VAL A 59 5.53 2.23 1.28
C VAL A 59 4.83 3.55 1.59
N TRP A 60 5.40 4.30 2.51
CA TRP A 60 5.19 5.73 2.61
C TRP A 60 6.46 6.46 2.18
N VAL A 61 6.28 7.58 1.47
CA VAL A 61 7.37 8.39 0.94
C VAL A 61 7.13 9.83 1.30
N LEU A 62 8.15 10.46 1.89
CA LEU A 62 8.18 11.88 2.12
C LEU A 62 9.18 12.51 1.15
N GLY A 63 8.77 13.57 0.46
CA GLY A 63 9.58 14.19 -0.56
C GLY A 63 8.85 15.31 -1.28
N ARG A 64 9.54 15.93 -2.23
CA ARG A 64 8.98 17.03 -3.02
C ARG A 64 8.57 16.53 -4.39
N ALA A 65 7.29 16.74 -4.73
CA ALA A 65 6.83 16.56 -6.09
C ALA A 65 7.41 17.69 -6.97
N GLN A 66 7.95 17.32 -8.13
CA GLN A 66 8.43 18.24 -9.14
C GLN A 66 7.67 17.98 -10.44
N PRO A 67 7.38 19.04 -11.21
CA PRO A 67 6.89 18.89 -12.57
C PRO A 67 7.85 18.01 -13.35
N ALA A 68 7.31 17.09 -14.16
CA ALA A 68 8.15 16.29 -15.03
C ALA A 68 8.88 17.20 -16.02
N GLN A 69 10.18 16.98 -16.18
CA GLN A 69 11.02 17.74 -17.12
C GLN A 69 10.72 17.39 -18.59
N THR A 70 10.01 16.28 -18.82
CA THR A 70 9.65 15.80 -20.16
C THR A 70 8.13 15.71 -20.28
N GLN A 71 7.56 16.30 -21.33
CA GLN A 71 6.13 16.14 -21.63
C GLN A 71 5.79 14.65 -21.79
N GLY A 72 4.78 14.19 -21.07
CA GLY A 72 4.32 12.79 -21.06
C GLY A 72 4.94 11.91 -19.97
N ALA A 73 5.99 12.36 -19.28
CA ALA A 73 6.45 11.69 -18.07
C ALA A 73 5.55 12.11 -16.89
N GLY A 74 5.08 11.15 -16.09
CA GLY A 74 4.36 11.47 -14.83
C GLY A 74 5.23 12.29 -13.87
N ALA A 75 4.60 12.96 -12.90
CA ALA A 75 5.30 13.85 -11.96
C ALA A 75 6.49 13.14 -11.28
N GLU A 76 7.57 13.86 -11.03
CA GLU A 76 8.74 13.30 -10.33
C GLU A 76 8.60 13.52 -8.83
N LEU A 77 8.95 12.52 -8.02
CA LEU A 77 9.00 12.64 -6.57
C LEU A 77 10.44 12.44 -6.11
N TRP A 78 11.06 13.54 -5.67
CA TRP A 78 12.36 13.51 -5.01
C TRP A 78 12.19 13.00 -3.59
N ALA A 79 12.35 11.69 -3.43
CA ALA A 79 12.16 11.00 -2.15
C ALA A 79 13.31 11.33 -1.19
N GLN A 80 12.96 11.87 -0.02
CA GLN A 80 13.88 12.22 1.06
C GLN A 80 13.86 11.16 2.17
N ARG A 81 12.68 10.64 2.49
CA ARG A 81 12.50 9.56 3.45
C ARG A 81 11.52 8.53 2.90
N LEU A 82 11.74 7.27 3.27
CA LEU A 82 10.89 6.15 2.88
C LEU A 82 10.82 5.15 4.02
N GLY A 83 9.62 4.61 4.25
CA GLY A 83 9.43 3.45 5.10
C GLY A 83 8.51 2.42 4.45
N VAL A 84 8.73 1.16 4.80
CA VAL A 84 7.94 0.03 4.33
C VAL A 84 6.74 -0.16 5.26
N LEU A 85 5.54 -0.19 4.69
CA LEU A 85 4.31 -0.53 5.39
C LEU A 85 3.98 -2.01 5.29
N ALA A 86 4.21 -2.61 4.10
CA ALA A 86 3.97 -4.02 3.89
C ALA A 86 4.82 -4.57 2.73
N PRO A 87 5.30 -5.81 2.83
CA PRO A 87 5.89 -6.51 1.70
C PRO A 87 4.82 -7.01 0.71
N PRO A 88 5.21 -7.42 -0.51
CA PRO A 88 4.27 -7.86 -1.54
C PRO A 88 3.38 -9.04 -1.14
N TRP A 89 3.89 -9.95 -0.31
CA TRP A 89 3.18 -11.16 0.13
C TRP A 89 2.16 -10.92 1.25
N ALA A 90 2.28 -9.85 2.02
CA ALA A 90 1.37 -9.58 3.14
C ALA A 90 -0.10 -9.45 2.69
N ARG A 91 -0.33 -8.96 1.46
CA ARG A 91 -1.70 -8.86 0.92
C ARG A 91 -2.31 -10.23 0.59
N ALA A 92 -1.49 -11.19 0.18
CA ALA A 92 -1.94 -12.57 -0.08
C ALA A 92 -2.28 -13.28 1.25
N GLU A 93 -1.49 -13.05 2.29
CA GLU A 93 -1.73 -13.58 3.64
C GLU A 93 -3.03 -13.01 4.24
N SER A 94 -3.29 -11.70 4.12
CA SER A 94 -4.56 -11.11 4.56
C SER A 94 -5.76 -11.68 3.80
N ALA A 95 -5.66 -11.80 2.48
CA ALA A 95 -6.74 -12.37 1.66
C ALA A 95 -6.98 -13.86 1.97
N GLN A 96 -5.95 -14.61 2.32
CA GLN A 96 -6.07 -16.02 2.73
C GLN A 96 -6.68 -16.15 4.14
N ALA A 97 -6.30 -15.27 5.08
CA ALA A 97 -6.87 -15.24 6.43
C ALA A 97 -8.37 -14.87 6.40
N GLU A 98 -8.77 -13.91 5.57
CA GLU A 98 -10.18 -13.54 5.38
C GLU A 98 -10.98 -14.70 4.78
N ARG A 99 -10.42 -15.41 3.79
CA ARG A 99 -11.06 -16.60 3.19
C ARG A 99 -11.21 -17.75 4.18
N LYS A 100 -10.18 -18.03 4.99
CA LYS A 100 -10.23 -19.08 6.01
C LYS A 100 -11.27 -18.77 7.08
N THR A 101 -11.31 -17.52 7.54
CA THR A 101 -12.31 -17.05 8.52
C THR A 101 -13.73 -17.16 7.94
N SER A 102 -13.94 -16.82 6.67
CA SER A 102 -15.24 -16.92 6.01
C SER A 102 -15.71 -18.38 5.82
N LEU A 103 -14.77 -19.31 5.61
CA LEU A 103 -15.05 -20.75 5.51
C LEU A 103 -15.43 -21.33 6.89
N GLU A 104 -14.72 -20.97 7.95
CA GLU A 104 -14.99 -21.42 9.32
C GLU A 104 -16.34 -20.89 9.85
N ILE A 105 -16.77 -19.69 9.44
CA ILE A 105 -18.09 -19.15 9.77
C ILE A 105 -19.21 -19.88 9.00
N SER A 106 -18.93 -20.38 7.79
CA SER A 106 -19.92 -21.07 6.95
C SER A 106 -20.14 -22.53 7.34
N ASP A 107 -19.12 -23.21 7.89
CA ASP A 107 -19.23 -24.58 8.43
C ASP A 107 -19.87 -24.62 9.84
N GLY A 108 -20.11 -23.47 10.45
CA GLY A 108 -20.76 -23.31 11.75
C GLY A 108 -22.27 -23.12 11.71
N ALA A 109 -22.99 -23.77 10.80
CA ALA A 109 -24.45 -23.86 10.94
C ALA A 109 -24.78 -24.89 12.03
N PRO A 110 -25.45 -24.53 13.15
CA PRO A 110 -25.94 -25.53 14.07
C PRO A 110 -26.98 -26.38 13.33
N THR A 111 -26.65 -27.63 13.06
CA THR A 111 -27.60 -28.66 12.69
C THR A 111 -28.55 -28.82 13.89
N ARG A 112 -29.68 -28.12 13.83
CA ARG A 112 -30.85 -28.41 14.65
C ARG A 112 -31.44 -29.71 14.13
N THR A 113 -30.81 -30.82 14.47
CA THR A 113 -31.35 -32.17 14.27
C THR A 113 -32.17 -32.54 15.49
N GLY A 114 -33.46 -32.80 15.24
CA GLY A 114 -34.28 -33.68 16.07
C GLY A 114 -35.11 -33.02 17.16
N GLY A 115 -36.44 -33.04 16.96
CA GLY A 115 -37.36 -33.34 18.07
C GLY A 115 -37.12 -34.78 18.59
N PRO A 116 -37.80 -35.26 19.64
CA PRO A 116 -39.26 -35.37 19.61
C PRO A 116 -40.00 -35.19 20.96
N GLN A 117 -41.33 -35.28 20.84
CA GLN A 117 -42.42 -35.33 21.83
C GLN A 117 -43.05 -34.00 22.22
#